data_AF-A0A7Y5EEF0-F1
#
_entry.id   AF-A0A7Y5EEF0-F1
#
_cell.length_a   1.000
_cell.length_b   1.000
_cell.length_c   1.000
_cell.angle_alpha   90.00
_cell.angle_beta   90.00
_cell.angle_gamma   90.00
#
_symmetry.space_group_name_H-M   'P 1'
#
loop_
_entity.id
_entity.type
_entity.pdbx_description
1 polymer ?
#
loop_
_entity_poly.entity_id
_entity_poly.type
_entity_poly.pdbx_seq_one_letter_code
_entity_poly.pdbx_strand_id
1 'polypeptide(L)'
;MNEIVIPSGCSISHLASKIRHNHKSSFKFEKDASFSIGAEGFFISCAIGLARSGNLEKVKIHLSKAELEEYGIKDDSYLASACFINICMQDLVILDRHDKDITQYLLEMISAAVDMDYGAFQGSQSYSLYALDPYYVHPPVLNLGSAEPSEEDFRTLLGPKIEQCMVGTTAEALGALEKIVNSMSLYVFLKEIWENTIHHARQPTTSLRYMKVSRVIYNSLTEIQNSKLPIALAAYLTARSQKEGAKKYLIIDVVDSGYGIYESLKATFPGRSKIEVVERAFHQHSTSKIQRKPIRRGLGLHAAMECAHKLKGLVVITTSGTLCANYDYASDTFLDNIKVLFSEDQTDVLSTSISLIMPV
;
A
#
# COMPACT_ATOMS: atom_id res chain seq x y z
N MET A 1 9.57 26.97 4.22
CA MET A 1 8.48 26.00 4.45
C MET A 1 7.92 25.59 3.10
N ASN A 2 7.87 24.28 2.81
CA ASN A 2 7.46 23.76 1.52
C ASN A 2 6.01 23.26 1.60
N GLU A 3 5.06 23.95 0.95
CA GLU A 3 3.68 23.46 0.84
C GLU A 3 3.57 22.54 -0.38
N ILE A 4 3.22 21.29 -0.14
CA ILE A 4 3.15 20.23 -1.14
C ILE A 4 1.69 19.98 -1.47
N VAL A 5 1.29 20.36 -2.68
CA VAL A 5 -0.06 20.17 -3.19
C VAL A 5 -0.26 18.72 -3.60
N ILE A 6 -1.36 18.13 -3.17
CA ILE A 6 -1.83 16.78 -3.53
C ILE A 6 -3.00 16.96 -4.52
N PRO A 7 -2.72 16.88 -5.84
CA PRO A 7 -3.73 17.06 -6.87
C PRO A 7 -4.53 15.78 -7.12
N SER A 8 -5.50 15.87 -8.01
CA SER A 8 -6.12 14.70 -8.63
C SER A 8 -5.11 13.88 -9.43
N GLY A 9 -5.14 12.55 -9.29
CA GLY A 9 -4.21 11.64 -9.94
C GLY A 9 -2.74 11.83 -9.53
N CYS A 10 -2.49 12.24 -8.28
CA CYS A 10 -1.16 12.46 -7.73
C CYS A 10 -0.27 11.22 -7.92
N SER A 11 0.87 11.40 -8.61
CA SER A 11 1.76 10.29 -8.98
C SER A 11 2.99 10.18 -8.07
N ILE A 12 3.64 9.01 -8.08
CA ILE A 12 4.90 8.81 -7.33
C ILE A 12 5.96 9.82 -7.78
N SER A 13 6.06 10.12 -9.07
CA SER A 13 7.03 11.09 -9.60
C SER A 13 6.79 12.50 -9.07
N HIS A 14 5.52 12.91 -8.96
CA HIS A 14 5.16 14.18 -8.34
C HIS A 14 5.62 14.22 -6.88
N LEU A 15 5.25 13.21 -6.10
CA LEU A 15 5.60 13.09 -4.68
C LEU A 15 7.12 13.09 -4.46
N ALA A 16 7.84 12.25 -5.20
CA ALA A 16 9.31 12.15 -5.11
C ALA A 16 10.02 13.47 -5.46
N SER A 17 9.51 14.22 -6.44
CA SER A 17 10.11 15.50 -6.83
C SER A 17 9.86 16.65 -5.85
N LYS A 18 8.83 16.54 -5.01
CA LYS A 18 8.36 17.62 -4.13
C LYS A 18 8.67 17.38 -2.65
N ILE A 19 8.71 16.13 -2.21
CA ILE A 19 8.91 15.78 -0.80
C ILE A 19 10.39 15.71 -0.46
N ARG A 20 10.80 16.49 0.54
CA ARG A 20 12.16 16.48 1.11
C ARG A 20 12.06 16.24 2.61
N HIS A 21 12.54 15.09 3.07
CA HIS A 21 12.39 14.65 4.46
C HIS A 21 13.16 15.49 5.47
N ASN A 22 14.19 16.21 5.03
CA ASN A 22 15.02 17.11 5.83
C ASN A 22 14.48 18.56 5.89
N HIS A 23 13.31 18.85 5.32
CA HIS A 23 12.72 20.19 5.30
C HIS A 23 11.31 20.21 5.91
N LYS A 24 11.02 21.26 6.67
CA LYS A 24 9.66 21.57 7.13
C LYS A 24 8.69 21.66 5.95
N SER A 25 7.66 20.82 5.99
CA SER A 25 6.70 20.61 4.92
C SER A 25 5.27 20.58 5.46
N SER A 26 4.34 21.00 4.61
CA SER A 26 2.90 20.83 4.84
C SER A 26 2.24 20.23 3.61
N PHE A 27 1.17 19.46 3.81
CA PHE A 27 0.38 18.93 2.69
C PHE A 27 -0.88 19.76 2.47
N LYS A 28 -1.28 19.93 1.21
CA LYS A 28 -2.53 20.58 0.83
C LYS A 28 -3.30 19.72 -0.15
N PHE A 29 -4.44 19.18 0.27
CA PHE A 29 -5.32 18.39 -0.58
C PHE A 29 -6.24 19.28 -1.41
N GLU A 30 -6.27 19.05 -2.72
CA GLU A 30 -7.24 19.66 -3.63
C GLU A 30 -8.63 19.00 -3.51
N LYS A 31 -9.65 19.60 -4.15
CA LYS A 31 -11.04 19.16 -4.04
C LYS A 31 -11.25 17.70 -4.46
N ASP A 32 -10.57 17.32 -5.53
CA ASP A 32 -10.64 16.04 -6.21
C ASP A 32 -9.32 15.26 -6.04
N ALA A 33 -8.60 15.54 -4.94
CA ALA A 33 -7.36 14.85 -4.61
C ALA A 33 -7.54 13.33 -4.65
N SER A 34 -6.68 12.68 -5.42
CA SER A 34 -6.68 11.24 -5.62
C SER A 34 -5.26 10.81 -6.00
N PHE A 35 -4.96 9.52 -5.87
CA PHE A 35 -3.62 8.99 -6.15
C PHE A 35 -3.65 8.09 -7.37
N SER A 36 -2.61 8.17 -8.20
CA SER A 36 -2.36 7.12 -9.19
C SER A 36 -2.03 5.81 -8.48
N ILE A 37 -2.12 4.68 -9.19
CA ILE A 37 -1.73 3.37 -8.64
C ILE A 37 -0.34 3.43 -8.00
N GLY A 38 -0.22 2.88 -6.78
CA GLY A 38 1.01 2.81 -5.99
C GLY A 38 1.43 4.14 -5.34
N ALA A 39 0.87 5.28 -5.74
CA ALA A 39 1.24 6.58 -5.19
C ALA A 39 0.67 6.82 -3.79
N GLU A 40 -0.46 6.20 -3.44
CA GLU A 40 -1.06 6.30 -2.10
C GLU A 40 -0.15 5.68 -1.03
N GLY A 41 0.35 4.46 -1.25
CA GLY A 41 1.30 3.81 -0.34
C GLY A 41 2.65 4.53 -0.25
N PHE A 42 3.13 5.10 -1.36
CA PHE A 42 4.31 5.98 -1.38
C PHE A 42 4.07 7.25 -0.55
N PHE A 43 2.92 7.91 -0.72
CA PHE A 43 2.56 9.12 0.02
C PHE A 43 2.52 8.87 1.53
N ILE A 44 1.84 7.81 1.96
CA ILE A 44 1.78 7.40 3.38
C ILE A 44 3.18 7.24 3.94
N SER A 45 4.07 6.63 3.15
CA SER A 45 5.45 6.44 3.58
C SER A 45 6.21 7.74 3.78
N CYS A 46 6.03 8.68 2.85
CA CYS A 46 6.60 10.01 2.97
C CYS A 46 6.02 10.79 4.17
N ALA A 47 4.70 10.74 4.37
CA ALA A 47 4.03 11.44 5.45
C ALA A 47 4.56 10.99 6.83
N ILE A 48 4.63 9.68 7.05
CA ILE A 48 5.16 9.08 8.29
C ILE A 48 6.62 9.46 8.50
N GLY A 49 7.46 9.36 7.46
CA GLY A 49 8.88 9.72 7.56
C GLY A 49 9.08 11.20 7.89
N LEU A 50 8.25 12.09 7.35
CA LEU A 50 8.26 13.51 7.68
C LEU A 50 7.82 13.77 9.13
N ALA A 51 6.73 13.13 9.59
CA ALA A 51 6.25 13.27 10.96
C ALA A 51 7.28 12.79 11.98
N ARG A 52 7.92 11.63 11.76
CA ARG A 52 9.00 11.10 12.61
C ARG A 52 10.18 12.06 12.75
N SER A 53 10.50 12.75 11.65
CA SER A 53 11.60 13.73 11.62
C SER A 53 11.18 15.09 12.20
N GLY A 54 9.95 15.23 12.70
CA GLY A 54 9.37 16.50 13.15
C GLY A 54 9.21 17.51 12.01
N ASN A 55 9.21 17.06 10.76
CA ASN A 55 9.22 17.89 9.57
C ASN A 55 7.87 18.02 8.88
N LEU A 56 6.86 17.27 9.31
CA LEU A 56 5.47 17.48 8.91
C LEU A 56 4.77 18.41 9.90
N GLU A 57 4.40 19.61 9.47
CA GLU A 57 3.85 20.63 10.38
C GLU A 57 2.32 20.61 10.43
N LYS A 58 1.68 20.52 9.26
CA LYS A 58 0.23 20.60 9.14
C LYS A 58 -0.26 20.00 7.83
N VAL A 59 -1.56 19.70 7.82
CA VAL A 59 -2.29 19.28 6.63
C VAL A 59 -3.45 20.25 6.40
N LYS A 60 -3.61 20.71 5.16
CA LYS A 60 -4.74 21.54 4.73
C LYS A 60 -5.65 20.73 3.84
N ILE A 61 -6.94 20.71 4.16
CA ILE A 61 -7.97 20.04 3.37
C ILE A 61 -8.79 21.04 2.56
N HIS A 62 -9.43 20.56 1.49
CA HIS A 62 -10.29 21.40 0.64
C HIS A 62 -11.65 21.71 1.26
N LEU A 63 -12.13 20.90 2.22
CA LEU A 63 -13.45 21.09 2.83
C LEU A 63 -13.35 22.08 3.99
N SER A 64 -14.38 22.89 4.17
CA SER A 64 -14.58 23.73 5.35
C SER A 64 -15.28 22.95 6.46
N LYS A 65 -15.15 23.42 7.71
CA LYS A 65 -15.90 22.83 8.84
C LYS A 65 -17.40 22.76 8.57
N ALA A 66 -17.98 23.83 8.03
CA ALA A 66 -19.41 23.91 7.75
C ALA A 66 -19.88 22.88 6.71
N GLU A 67 -19.06 22.63 5.67
CA GLU A 67 -19.37 21.59 4.68
C GLU A 67 -19.32 20.17 5.29
N LEU A 68 -18.40 19.93 6.22
CA LEU A 68 -18.32 18.65 6.94
C LEU A 68 -19.51 18.47 7.89
N GLU A 69 -19.92 19.54 8.58
CA GLU A 69 -21.10 19.55 9.45
C GLU A 69 -22.40 19.30 8.66
N GLU A 70 -22.52 19.85 7.45
CA GLU A 70 -23.71 19.71 6.61
C GLU A 70 -23.79 18.36 5.89
N TYR A 71 -22.67 17.87 5.34
CA TYR A 71 -22.67 16.73 4.42
C TYR A 71 -21.99 15.46 4.96
N GLY A 72 -21.30 15.54 6.09
CA GLY A 72 -20.49 14.44 6.61
C GLY A 72 -19.29 14.09 5.73
N ILE A 73 -18.65 12.96 6.04
CA ILE A 73 -17.63 12.35 5.17
C ILE A 73 -18.34 11.44 4.16
N LYS A 74 -18.21 11.74 2.87
CA LYS A 74 -18.73 10.87 1.80
C LYS A 74 -17.83 9.66 1.59
N ASP A 75 -18.41 8.51 1.25
CA ASP A 75 -17.70 7.25 1.01
C ASP A 75 -16.65 7.31 -0.12
N ASP A 76 -16.83 8.23 -1.07
CA ASP A 76 -15.92 8.48 -2.21
C ASP A 76 -14.91 9.61 -1.95
N SER A 77 -14.93 10.20 -0.75
CA SER A 77 -14.00 11.27 -0.37
C SER A 77 -12.60 10.74 -0.07
N TYR A 78 -11.55 11.52 -0.37
CA TYR A 78 -10.20 11.20 0.09
C TYR A 78 -10.09 11.20 1.62
N LEU A 79 -11.00 11.86 2.36
CA LEU A 79 -11.03 11.80 3.82
C LEU A 79 -11.34 10.39 4.35
N ALA A 80 -11.97 9.56 3.53
CA ALA A 80 -12.28 8.16 3.80
C ALA A 80 -11.14 7.20 3.38
N SER A 81 -10.07 7.72 2.77
CA SER A 81 -8.95 6.91 2.31
C SER A 81 -7.98 6.55 3.44
N ALA A 82 -7.24 5.45 3.22
CA ALA A 82 -6.19 5.00 4.13
C ALA A 82 -5.14 6.08 4.41
N CYS A 83 -4.82 6.89 3.40
CA CYS A 83 -3.82 7.94 3.55
C CYS A 83 -4.27 9.08 4.48
N PHE A 84 -5.55 9.41 4.49
CA PHE A 84 -6.05 10.48 5.35
C PHE A 84 -6.24 9.99 6.79
N ILE A 85 -6.73 8.76 6.98
CA ILE A 85 -6.79 8.12 8.29
C ILE A 85 -5.38 8.06 8.92
N ASN A 86 -4.36 7.74 8.12
CA ASN A 86 -2.97 7.77 8.57
C ASN A 86 -2.52 9.16 9.05
N ILE A 87 -2.92 10.23 8.36
CA ILE A 87 -2.61 11.62 8.76
C ILE A 87 -3.24 11.93 10.11
N CYS A 88 -4.50 11.55 10.30
CA CYS A 88 -5.25 11.78 11.53
C CYS A 88 -4.59 11.12 12.76
N MET A 89 -3.96 9.96 12.58
CA MET A 89 -3.27 9.26 13.67
C MET A 89 -1.90 9.84 14.04
N GLN A 90 -1.36 10.79 13.27
CA GLN A 90 -0.01 11.35 13.48
C GLN A 90 0.01 12.60 14.39
N ASP A 91 -1.11 12.92 15.04
CA ASP A 91 -1.26 14.08 15.93
C ASP A 91 -0.81 15.38 15.24
N LEU A 92 -1.30 15.59 14.02
CA LEU A 92 -0.98 16.73 13.17
C LEU A 92 -2.10 17.76 13.17
N VAL A 93 -1.74 19.03 13.09
CA VAL A 93 -2.72 20.11 12.89
C VAL A 93 -3.37 19.97 11.51
N ILE A 94 -4.68 19.84 11.49
CA ILE A 94 -5.50 19.81 10.27
C ILE A 94 -6.27 21.11 10.14
N LEU A 95 -6.00 21.82 9.04
CA LEU A 95 -6.66 23.05 8.67
C LEU A 95 -7.69 22.84 7.57
N ASP A 96 -8.81 23.54 7.67
CA ASP A 96 -9.80 23.63 6.62
C ASP A 96 -9.35 24.58 5.49
N ARG A 97 -10.14 24.71 4.41
CA ARG A 97 -9.77 25.59 3.28
C ARG A 97 -9.59 27.07 3.64
N HIS A 98 -10.18 27.51 4.76
CA HIS A 98 -10.12 28.86 5.30
C HIS A 98 -9.11 29.01 6.44
N ASP A 99 -8.19 28.04 6.57
CA ASP A 99 -7.14 28.02 7.60
C ASP A 99 -7.68 27.93 9.04
N LYS A 100 -8.90 27.42 9.23
CA LYS A 100 -9.42 27.10 10.56
C LYS A 100 -8.92 25.73 11.00
N ASP A 101 -8.44 25.64 12.24
CA ASP A 101 -8.13 24.36 12.87
C ASP A 101 -9.41 23.56 13.10
N ILE A 102 -9.45 22.36 12.52
CA ILE A 102 -10.56 21.41 12.59
C ILE A 102 -10.09 20.03 13.05
N THR A 103 -8.90 19.93 13.63
CA THR A 103 -8.22 18.68 13.96
C THR A 103 -9.12 17.76 14.78
N GLN A 104 -9.58 18.23 15.95
CA GLN A 104 -10.41 17.42 16.86
C GLN A 104 -11.72 16.97 16.21
N TYR A 105 -12.37 17.87 15.47
CA TYR A 105 -13.63 17.56 14.80
C TYR A 105 -13.49 16.44 13.77
N LEU A 106 -12.44 16.47 12.95
CA LEU A 106 -12.16 15.39 12.00
C LEU A 106 -11.79 14.08 12.67
N LEU A 107 -11.04 14.12 13.79
CA LEU A 107 -10.71 12.92 14.55
C LEU A 107 -11.98 12.24 15.07
N GLU A 108 -12.91 13.00 15.65
CA GLU A 108 -14.19 12.48 16.12
C GLU A 108 -15.01 11.85 14.98
N MET A 109 -15.10 12.54 13.83
CA MET A 109 -15.83 12.02 12.66
C MET A 109 -15.21 10.73 12.12
N ILE A 110 -13.88 10.66 12.03
CA ILE A 110 -13.18 9.47 11.52
C ILE A 110 -13.29 8.31 12.50
N SER A 111 -13.12 8.56 13.80
CA SER A 111 -13.32 7.52 14.83
C SER A 111 -14.75 7.00 14.89
N ALA A 112 -15.74 7.79 14.48
CA ALA A 112 -17.13 7.32 14.33
C ALA A 112 -17.35 6.52 13.03
N ALA A 113 -16.57 6.81 11.98
CA ALA A 113 -16.69 6.17 10.66
C ALA A 113 -15.81 4.91 10.51
N VAL A 114 -14.80 4.76 11.36
CA VAL A 114 -13.83 3.67 11.33
C VAL A 114 -13.83 2.98 12.69
N ASP A 115 -14.05 1.67 12.70
CA ASP A 115 -13.83 0.86 13.90
C ASP A 115 -12.35 0.95 14.28
N MET A 116 -12.01 1.67 15.35
CA MET A 116 -10.62 1.92 15.73
C MET A 116 -9.94 0.69 16.36
N ASP A 117 -10.73 -0.30 16.82
CA ASP A 117 -10.24 -1.57 17.36
C ASP A 117 -9.94 -2.57 16.23
N TYR A 118 -10.73 -2.50 15.14
CA TYR A 118 -10.56 -3.25 13.90
C TYR A 118 -10.88 -2.37 12.70
N GLY A 119 -9.92 -1.57 12.22
CA GLY A 119 -10.23 -0.64 11.13
C GLY A 119 -10.61 -1.40 9.87
N ALA A 120 -11.88 -1.44 9.52
CA ALA A 120 -12.33 -1.81 8.19
C ALA A 120 -13.09 -0.61 7.64
N PHE A 121 -12.60 -0.04 6.54
CA PHE A 121 -13.29 1.01 5.81
C PHE A 121 -13.74 0.47 4.46
N GLN A 122 -15.03 0.59 4.17
CA GLN A 122 -15.63 0.20 2.90
C GLN A 122 -16.05 1.45 2.12
N GLY A 123 -15.31 1.77 1.05
CA GLY A 123 -15.71 2.75 0.05
C GLY A 123 -16.30 2.05 -1.19
N SER A 124 -17.10 2.77 -1.97
CA SER A 124 -17.91 2.22 -3.09
C SER A 124 -17.16 1.34 -4.10
N GLN A 125 -15.85 1.52 -4.32
CA GLN A 125 -15.01 0.70 -5.21
C GLN A 125 -13.68 0.24 -4.57
N SER A 126 -13.54 0.37 -3.26
CA SER A 126 -12.33 -0.06 -2.55
C SER A 126 -12.63 -0.50 -1.12
N TYR A 127 -12.01 -1.59 -0.70
CA TYR A 127 -12.12 -2.12 0.65
C TYR A 127 -10.75 -2.02 1.32
N SER A 128 -10.66 -1.34 2.46
CA SER A 128 -9.41 -1.20 3.21
C SER A 128 -9.56 -1.82 4.61
N LEU A 129 -8.67 -2.74 4.94
CA LEU A 129 -8.44 -3.28 6.27
C LEU A 129 -7.25 -2.54 6.91
N TYR A 130 -7.34 -2.24 8.19
CA TYR A 130 -6.35 -1.54 8.98
C TYR A 130 -6.09 -2.32 10.26
N ALA A 131 -4.86 -2.20 10.76
CA ALA A 131 -4.51 -2.55 12.12
C ALA A 131 -3.78 -1.35 12.73
N LEU A 132 -4.42 -0.72 13.71
CA LEU A 132 -3.97 0.53 14.34
C LEU A 132 -3.13 0.29 15.62
N ASP A 133 -3.21 -0.92 16.20
CA ASP A 133 -2.54 -1.28 17.44
C ASP A 133 -1.27 -2.13 17.19
N PRO A 134 -0.09 -1.78 17.77
CA PRO A 134 1.10 -2.63 17.78
C PRO A 134 1.01 -3.90 18.65
N TYR A 135 0.04 -4.02 19.55
CA TYR A 135 -0.08 -5.08 20.56
C TYR A 135 -1.26 -6.07 20.37
N TYR A 136 -2.21 -5.83 19.45
CA TYR A 136 -3.37 -6.71 19.28
C TYR A 136 -3.73 -7.07 17.83
N VAL A 137 -4.05 -8.37 17.68
CA VAL A 137 -4.93 -9.09 16.74
C VAL A 137 -4.79 -8.76 15.23
N HIS A 138 -4.50 -9.78 14.40
CA HIS A 138 -4.61 -9.58 12.95
C HIS A 138 -6.07 -9.14 12.60
N PRO A 139 -6.35 -8.56 11.43
CA PRO A 139 -7.73 -8.42 10.97
C PRO A 139 -8.44 -9.79 11.07
N PRO A 140 -9.74 -9.91 11.41
CA PRO A 140 -10.39 -11.22 11.62
C PRO A 140 -10.16 -12.23 10.48
N VAL A 141 -10.10 -11.74 9.24
CA VAL A 141 -9.70 -12.46 8.00
C VAL A 141 -8.34 -13.17 8.06
N LEU A 142 -7.46 -12.72 8.95
CA LEU A 142 -6.06 -13.10 9.12
C LEU A 142 -5.75 -13.45 10.60
N ASN A 143 -6.75 -13.38 11.48
CA ASN A 143 -6.60 -13.56 12.93
C ASN A 143 -6.79 -14.99 13.36
N LEU A 144 -5.72 -15.76 13.24
CA LEU A 144 -5.75 -17.16 13.62
C LEU A 144 -4.57 -17.50 14.52
N GLY A 145 -4.22 -16.61 15.46
CA GLY A 145 -3.27 -16.89 16.54
C GLY A 145 -2.01 -17.63 16.07
N SER A 146 -1.54 -18.60 16.86
CA SER A 146 -0.43 -19.50 16.49
C SER A 146 -0.87 -20.74 15.69
N ALA A 147 -2.14 -20.84 15.31
CA ALA A 147 -2.67 -21.96 14.54
C ALA A 147 -2.50 -21.69 13.03
N GLU A 148 -2.39 -22.76 12.24
CA GLU A 148 -2.39 -22.61 10.78
C GLU A 148 -3.72 -21.99 10.34
N PRO A 149 -3.68 -20.90 9.56
CA PRO A 149 -4.89 -20.20 9.19
C PRO A 149 -5.68 -21.02 8.15
N SER A 150 -7.01 -21.11 8.27
CA SER A 150 -7.86 -21.98 7.44
C SER A 150 -8.22 -21.31 6.11
N GLU A 151 -8.21 -22.09 5.03
CA GLU A 151 -8.66 -21.65 3.69
C GLU A 151 -10.12 -21.16 3.71
N GLU A 152 -10.92 -21.69 4.62
CA GLU A 152 -12.34 -21.38 4.79
C GLU A 152 -12.57 -19.96 5.34
N ASP A 153 -11.76 -19.52 6.31
CA ASP A 153 -11.87 -18.17 6.89
C ASP A 153 -11.50 -17.08 5.87
N PHE A 154 -10.46 -17.32 5.07
CA PHE A 154 -10.05 -16.41 4.00
C PHE A 154 -11.15 -16.27 2.94
N ARG A 155 -11.70 -17.40 2.49
CA ARG A 155 -12.81 -17.45 1.53
C ARG A 155 -14.06 -16.77 2.07
N THR A 156 -14.35 -16.89 3.36
CA THR A 156 -15.58 -16.36 3.95
C THR A 156 -15.50 -14.85 4.21
N LEU A 157 -14.31 -14.32 4.53
CA LEU A 157 -14.19 -12.96 5.03
C LEU A 157 -13.59 -11.97 4.02
N LEU A 158 -12.54 -12.35 3.26
CA LEU A 158 -11.93 -11.44 2.26
C LEU A 158 -12.49 -11.67 0.85
N GLY A 159 -12.84 -12.92 0.52
CA GLY A 159 -13.40 -13.28 -0.78
C GLY A 159 -14.62 -12.43 -1.19
N PRO A 160 -15.68 -12.34 -0.37
CA PRO A 160 -16.86 -11.54 -0.67
C PRO A 160 -16.55 -10.05 -0.82
N LYS A 161 -15.52 -9.53 -0.14
CA LYS A 161 -15.11 -8.13 -0.23
C LYS A 161 -14.35 -7.84 -1.53
N ILE A 162 -13.49 -8.75 -1.96
CA ILE A 162 -12.85 -8.70 -3.29
C ILE A 162 -13.92 -8.75 -4.38
N GLU A 163 -14.93 -9.62 -4.23
CA GLU A 163 -16.05 -9.72 -5.16
C GLU A 163 -16.89 -8.43 -5.22
N GLN A 164 -17.20 -7.82 -4.07
CA GLN A 164 -17.94 -6.56 -3.97
C GLN A 164 -17.22 -5.37 -4.61
N CYS A 165 -15.89 -5.34 -4.61
CA CYS A 165 -15.10 -4.28 -5.23
C CYS A 165 -15.14 -4.32 -6.78
N MET A 166 -15.66 -5.41 -7.37
CA MET A 166 -15.71 -5.60 -8.81
C MET A 166 -17.06 -5.20 -9.42
N VAL A 167 -17.12 -4.02 -10.05
CA VAL A 167 -18.28 -3.64 -10.89
C VAL A 167 -18.16 -4.32 -12.27
N GLY A 168 -18.96 -5.37 -12.48
CA GLY A 168 -19.17 -6.00 -13.78
C GLY A 168 -19.65 -7.46 -13.68
N THR A 169 -20.72 -7.79 -14.39
CA THR A 169 -21.39 -9.11 -14.36
C THR A 169 -21.02 -10.02 -15.54
N THR A 170 -20.00 -9.66 -16.32
CA THR A 170 -19.56 -10.50 -17.45
C THR A 170 -19.03 -11.83 -16.94
N ALA A 171 -19.52 -12.94 -17.50
CA ALA A 171 -19.17 -14.31 -17.08
C ALA A 171 -17.65 -14.57 -17.05
N GLU A 172 -16.89 -13.97 -17.97
CA GLU A 172 -15.42 -14.08 -18.00
C GLU A 172 -14.76 -13.44 -16.78
N ALA A 173 -15.15 -12.19 -16.44
CA ALA A 173 -14.61 -11.50 -15.26
C ALA A 173 -15.01 -12.18 -13.95
N LEU A 174 -16.25 -12.71 -13.87
CA LEU A 174 -16.69 -13.49 -12.72
C LEU A 174 -15.89 -14.79 -12.57
N GLY A 175 -15.64 -15.52 -13.67
CA GLY A 175 -14.84 -16.75 -13.64
C GLY A 175 -13.35 -16.51 -13.35
N ALA A 176 -12.78 -15.38 -13.77
CA ALA A 176 -11.41 -14.99 -13.41
C ALA A 176 -11.33 -14.60 -11.93
N LEU A 177 -12.31 -13.85 -11.44
CA LEU A 177 -12.41 -13.44 -10.04
C LEU A 177 -12.59 -14.63 -9.10
N GLU A 178 -13.48 -15.57 -9.44
CA GLU A 178 -13.69 -16.80 -8.70
C GLU A 178 -12.40 -17.61 -8.58
N LYS A 179 -11.59 -17.68 -9.65
CA LYS A 179 -10.27 -18.34 -9.61
C LYS A 179 -9.28 -17.62 -8.70
N ILE A 180 -9.31 -16.29 -8.65
CA ILE A 180 -8.41 -15.49 -7.81
C ILE A 180 -8.80 -15.61 -6.34
N VAL A 181 -10.08 -15.44 -6.02
CA VAL A 181 -10.62 -15.49 -4.66
C VAL A 181 -10.47 -16.88 -4.05
N ASN A 182 -10.67 -17.94 -4.84
CA ASN A 182 -10.47 -19.32 -4.38
C ASN A 182 -9.03 -19.82 -4.52
N SER A 183 -8.06 -18.96 -4.87
CA SER A 183 -6.67 -19.37 -5.02
C SER A 183 -5.93 -19.35 -3.69
N MET A 184 -5.40 -20.51 -3.29
CA MET A 184 -4.41 -20.61 -2.22
C MET A 184 -3.17 -19.73 -2.45
N SER A 185 -2.88 -19.37 -3.70
CA SER A 185 -1.76 -18.45 -3.98
C SER A 185 -2.05 -17.04 -3.49
N LEU A 186 -3.28 -16.53 -3.66
CA LEU A 186 -3.62 -15.19 -3.16
C LEU A 186 -3.55 -15.14 -1.64
N TYR A 187 -4.07 -16.19 -1.01
CA TYR A 187 -4.01 -16.35 0.42
C TYR A 187 -2.58 -16.37 0.97
N VAL A 188 -1.72 -17.25 0.44
CA VAL A 188 -0.32 -17.35 0.87
C VAL A 188 0.42 -16.03 0.62
N PHE A 189 0.17 -15.37 -0.52
CA PHE A 189 0.72 -14.04 -0.79
C PHE A 189 0.36 -13.07 0.33
N LEU A 190 -0.93 -12.86 0.60
CA LEU A 190 -1.38 -11.87 1.57
C LEU A 190 -0.89 -12.19 2.98
N LYS A 191 -0.86 -13.46 3.34
CA LYS A 191 -0.34 -13.91 4.63
C LYS A 191 1.15 -13.59 4.79
N GLU A 192 2.00 -13.98 3.83
CA GLU A 192 3.45 -13.73 3.93
C GLU A 192 3.78 -12.24 3.99
N ILE A 193 3.09 -11.43 3.18
CA ILE A 193 3.26 -9.97 3.19
C ILE A 193 2.78 -9.39 4.53
N TRP A 194 1.60 -9.79 5.01
CA TRP A 194 1.05 -9.29 6.27
C TRP A 194 1.87 -9.70 7.48
N GLU A 195 2.33 -10.95 7.57
CA GLU A 195 3.23 -11.41 8.63
C GLU A 195 4.54 -10.62 8.65
N ASN A 196 5.09 -10.27 7.49
CA ASN A 196 6.27 -9.41 7.43
C ASN A 196 6.00 -8.03 8.03
N THR A 197 4.81 -7.44 7.81
CA THR A 197 4.43 -6.19 8.49
C THR A 197 4.40 -6.37 10.01
N ILE A 198 3.92 -7.50 10.51
CA ILE A 198 3.89 -7.78 11.95
C ILE A 198 5.32 -7.90 12.51
N HIS A 199 6.23 -8.56 11.81
CA HIS A 199 7.58 -8.77 12.32
C HIS A 199 8.47 -7.53 12.22
N HIS A 200 8.30 -6.71 11.19
CA HIS A 200 9.24 -5.64 10.85
C HIS A 200 8.68 -4.22 11.05
N ALA A 201 7.37 -4.06 11.17
CA ALA A 201 6.74 -2.77 11.43
C ALA A 201 6.32 -2.53 12.89
N ARG A 202 6.65 -3.48 13.78
CA ARG A 202 6.43 -3.32 15.23
C ARG A 202 7.31 -2.19 15.76
N GLN A 203 6.66 -1.16 16.30
CA GLN A 203 7.31 -0.06 16.98
C GLN A 203 6.60 0.23 18.31
N PRO A 204 7.32 0.77 19.32
CA PRO A 204 6.71 1.20 20.58
C PRO A 204 5.78 2.42 20.43
N THR A 205 5.89 3.14 19.31
CA THR A 205 5.11 4.33 18.96
C THR A 205 4.01 3.98 17.94
N THR A 206 3.21 4.96 17.51
CA THR A 206 2.16 4.81 16.49
C THR A 206 2.68 4.00 15.28
N SER A 207 2.05 2.85 15.04
CA SER A 207 2.33 1.97 13.91
C SER A 207 1.05 1.70 13.15
N LEU A 208 0.99 2.16 11.90
CA LEU A 208 -0.10 1.83 10.98
C LEU A 208 0.30 0.66 10.09
N ARG A 209 -0.62 -0.28 9.91
CA ARG A 209 -0.61 -1.28 8.84
C ARG A 209 -1.96 -1.28 8.15
N TYR A 210 -1.98 -1.38 6.83
CA TYR A 210 -3.24 -1.54 6.11
C TYR A 210 -3.09 -2.44 4.89
N MET A 211 -4.21 -3.04 4.51
CA MET A 211 -4.40 -3.76 3.28
C MET A 211 -5.58 -3.12 2.53
N LYS A 212 -5.35 -2.60 1.33
CA LYS A 212 -6.40 -2.02 0.49
C LYS A 212 -6.59 -2.85 -0.76
N VAL A 213 -7.80 -3.33 -0.95
CA VAL A 213 -8.28 -3.93 -2.20
C VAL A 213 -8.94 -2.83 -3.01
N SER A 214 -8.45 -2.61 -4.23
CA SER A 214 -8.98 -1.63 -5.16
C SER A 214 -9.04 -2.19 -6.58
N ARG A 215 -9.88 -1.59 -7.41
CA ARG A 215 -10.04 -1.97 -8.82
C ARG A 215 -9.65 -0.82 -9.73
N VAL A 216 -8.95 -1.12 -10.81
CA VAL A 216 -8.67 -0.14 -11.88
C VAL A 216 -9.01 -0.73 -13.24
N ILE A 217 -9.60 0.08 -14.12
CA ILE A 217 -9.91 -0.30 -15.51
C ILE A 217 -9.05 0.55 -16.43
N TYR A 218 -8.36 -0.10 -17.37
CA TYR A 218 -7.67 0.58 -18.46
C TYR A 218 -8.29 0.18 -19.80
N ASN A 219 -8.99 1.12 -20.42
CA ASN A 219 -9.76 0.91 -21.64
C ASN A 219 -8.92 1.05 -22.92
N SER A 220 -7.73 1.64 -22.84
CA SER A 220 -6.86 1.83 -24.01
C SER A 220 -5.38 2.00 -23.64
N LEU A 221 -4.49 1.79 -24.61
CA LEU A 221 -3.08 2.15 -24.51
C LEU A 221 -2.88 3.64 -24.19
N THR A 222 -3.73 4.51 -24.75
CA THR A 222 -3.71 5.94 -24.49
C THR A 222 -4.01 6.25 -23.03
N GLU A 223 -4.97 5.55 -22.42
CA GLU A 223 -5.29 5.71 -20.99
C GLU A 223 -4.12 5.28 -20.10
N ILE A 224 -3.47 4.16 -20.44
CA ILE A 224 -2.26 3.68 -19.73
C ILE A 224 -1.14 4.73 -19.82
N GLN A 225 -0.90 5.30 -21.01
CA GLN A 225 0.13 6.31 -21.23
C GLN A 225 -0.16 7.62 -20.50
N ASN A 226 -1.43 8.05 -20.46
CA ASN A 226 -1.84 9.28 -19.81
C ASN A 226 -1.86 9.17 -18.27
N SER A 227 -1.94 7.96 -17.72
CA SER A 227 -2.07 7.71 -16.29
C SER A 227 -0.78 7.92 -15.48
N LYS A 228 0.32 8.38 -16.11
CA LYS A 228 1.63 8.64 -15.48
C LYS A 228 2.07 7.52 -14.52
N LEU A 229 1.85 6.27 -14.95
CA LEU A 229 2.12 5.09 -14.14
C LEU A 229 3.62 4.85 -13.97
N PRO A 230 4.03 4.14 -12.90
CA PRO A 230 5.41 3.64 -12.79
C PRO A 230 5.81 2.86 -14.04
N ILE A 231 7.05 2.99 -14.50
CA ILE A 231 7.51 2.45 -15.79
C ILE A 231 7.27 0.93 -15.89
N ALA A 232 7.56 0.17 -14.84
CA ALA A 232 7.32 -1.28 -14.82
C ALA A 232 5.83 -1.62 -14.99
N LEU A 233 4.95 -0.85 -14.34
CA LEU A 233 3.50 -1.00 -14.47
C LEU A 233 3.03 -0.60 -15.86
N ALA A 234 3.49 0.55 -16.38
CA ALA A 234 3.16 1.02 -17.72
C ALA A 234 3.60 0.01 -18.80
N ALA A 235 4.81 -0.55 -18.68
CA ALA A 235 5.34 -1.56 -19.59
C ALA A 235 4.53 -2.86 -19.55
N TYR A 236 4.20 -3.36 -18.36
CA TYR A 236 3.38 -4.56 -18.20
C TYR A 236 1.98 -4.37 -18.77
N LEU A 237 1.31 -3.27 -18.41
CA LEU A 237 -0.04 -2.96 -18.88
C LEU A 237 -0.06 -2.74 -20.39
N THR A 238 0.97 -2.09 -20.95
CA THR A 238 1.11 -1.90 -22.40
C THR A 238 1.30 -3.23 -23.12
N ALA A 239 2.22 -4.07 -22.65
CA ALA A 239 2.50 -5.38 -23.23
C ALA A 239 1.27 -6.30 -23.19
N ARG A 240 0.48 -6.25 -22.11
CA ARG A 240 -0.79 -6.98 -22.02
C ARG A 240 -1.88 -6.37 -22.89
N SER A 241 -2.03 -5.06 -22.89
CA SER A 241 -3.06 -4.39 -23.70
C SER A 241 -2.86 -4.66 -25.19
N GLN A 242 -1.62 -4.71 -25.66
CA GLN A 242 -1.28 -5.11 -27.03
C GLN A 242 -1.65 -6.57 -27.35
N LYS A 243 -1.52 -7.49 -26.39
CA LYS A 243 -1.81 -8.92 -26.57
C LYS A 243 -3.28 -9.29 -26.36
N GLU A 244 -3.95 -8.61 -25.45
CA GLU A 244 -5.22 -9.06 -24.88
C GLU A 244 -6.33 -7.99 -24.88
N GLY A 245 -6.04 -6.75 -25.34
CA GLY A 245 -7.00 -5.65 -25.40
C GLY A 245 -7.19 -4.89 -24.09
N ALA A 246 -8.29 -4.14 -23.96
CA ALA A 246 -8.68 -3.46 -22.72
C ALA A 246 -8.89 -4.48 -21.60
N LYS A 247 -8.37 -4.20 -20.39
CA LYS A 247 -8.41 -5.12 -19.25
C LYS A 247 -8.77 -4.42 -17.95
N LYS A 248 -9.45 -5.16 -17.09
CA LYS A 248 -9.71 -4.79 -15.70
C LYS A 248 -8.61 -5.40 -14.83
N TYR A 249 -8.24 -4.68 -13.78
CA TYR A 249 -7.21 -5.10 -12.84
C TYR A 249 -7.71 -4.99 -11.41
N LEU A 250 -7.44 -6.03 -10.63
CA LEU A 250 -7.56 -6.04 -9.18
C LEU A 250 -6.20 -5.67 -8.59
N ILE A 251 -6.19 -4.73 -7.67
CA ILE A 251 -4.99 -4.23 -6.99
C ILE A 251 -5.18 -4.47 -5.51
N ILE A 252 -4.19 -5.09 -4.88
CA ILE A 252 -4.15 -5.25 -3.44
C ILE A 252 -2.86 -4.63 -2.92
N ASP A 253 -3.00 -3.51 -2.21
CA ASP A 253 -1.91 -2.81 -1.56
C ASP A 253 -1.78 -3.28 -0.12
N VAL A 254 -0.59 -3.64 0.34
CA VAL A 254 -0.26 -3.87 1.74
C VAL A 254 0.84 -2.91 2.14
N VAL A 255 0.57 -2.10 3.16
CA VAL A 255 1.50 -1.06 3.61
C VAL A 255 1.70 -1.17 5.11
N ASP A 256 2.95 -0.96 5.53
CA ASP A 256 3.32 -0.91 6.92
C ASP A 256 4.18 0.30 7.21
N SER A 257 4.02 0.87 8.39
CA SER A 257 4.77 2.04 8.84
C SER A 257 6.19 1.71 9.36
N GLY A 258 6.77 0.54 9.08
CA GLY A 258 8.02 0.09 9.68
C GLY A 258 9.26 0.90 9.32
N TYR A 259 10.43 0.35 9.64
CA TYR A 259 11.72 0.98 9.31
C TYR A 259 12.12 0.79 7.83
N GLY A 260 11.41 -0.06 7.10
CA GLY A 260 11.76 -0.44 5.73
C GLY A 260 12.62 -1.70 5.64
N ILE A 261 12.73 -2.24 4.43
CA ILE A 261 13.47 -3.48 4.16
C ILE A 261 14.97 -3.28 4.40
N TYR A 262 15.54 -2.16 3.93
CA TYR A 262 16.98 -1.89 4.06
C TYR A 262 17.41 -1.84 5.52
N GLU A 263 16.75 -1.02 6.34
CA GLU A 263 17.06 -0.90 7.77
C GLU A 263 16.92 -2.23 8.51
N SER A 264 15.94 -3.06 8.12
CA SER A 264 15.72 -4.38 8.72
C SER A 264 16.82 -5.40 8.37
N LEU A 265 17.55 -5.20 7.27
CA LEU A 265 18.50 -6.19 6.73
C LEU A 265 19.95 -5.71 6.62
N LYS A 266 20.24 -4.42 6.73
CA LYS A 266 21.60 -3.86 6.54
C LYS A 266 22.65 -4.50 7.45
N ALA A 267 22.28 -4.87 8.67
CA ALA A 267 23.17 -5.55 9.62
C ALA A 267 23.52 -7.00 9.19
N THR A 268 22.61 -7.66 8.46
CA THR A 268 22.80 -9.01 7.91
C THR A 268 23.71 -9.01 6.69
N PHE A 269 23.80 -7.88 5.98
CA PHE A 269 24.55 -7.73 4.73
C PHE A 269 25.54 -6.55 4.81
N PRO A 270 26.57 -6.62 5.69
CA PRO A 270 27.52 -5.53 5.88
C PRO A 270 28.31 -5.24 4.59
N GLY A 271 28.52 -3.95 4.31
CA GLY A 271 29.29 -3.48 3.16
C GLY A 271 28.58 -3.56 1.81
N ARG A 272 27.31 -4.01 1.77
CA ARG A 272 26.48 -4.00 0.56
C ARG A 272 25.82 -2.65 0.37
N SER A 273 25.61 -2.29 -0.89
CA SER A 273 24.78 -1.15 -1.25
C SER A 273 23.33 -1.40 -0.84
N LYS A 274 22.58 -0.32 -0.60
CA LYS A 274 21.16 -0.37 -0.27
C LYS A 274 20.33 -1.19 -1.26
N ILE A 275 20.64 -1.07 -2.55
CA ILE A 275 19.98 -1.83 -3.64
C ILE A 275 20.18 -3.32 -3.41
N GLU A 276 21.43 -3.76 -3.28
CA GLU A 276 21.75 -5.17 -3.10
C GLU A 276 21.11 -5.76 -1.84
N VAL A 277 21.01 -4.96 -0.75
CA VAL A 277 20.35 -5.38 0.49
C VAL A 277 18.85 -5.60 0.26
N VAL A 278 18.18 -4.65 -0.42
CA VAL A 278 16.74 -4.76 -0.71
C VAL A 278 16.47 -5.92 -1.66
N GLU A 279 17.25 -6.07 -2.73
CA GLU A 279 17.10 -7.18 -3.69
C GLU A 279 17.22 -8.53 -3.00
N ARG A 280 18.23 -8.68 -2.15
CA ARG A 280 18.45 -9.92 -1.41
C ARG A 280 17.24 -10.31 -0.59
N ALA A 281 16.41 -9.40 -0.08
CA ALA A 281 15.21 -9.76 0.70
C ALA A 281 14.24 -10.71 -0.03
N PHE A 282 14.29 -10.74 -1.37
CA PHE A 282 13.38 -11.51 -2.23
C PHE A 282 13.99 -12.81 -2.75
N HIS A 283 15.31 -12.93 -2.69
CA HIS A 283 16.04 -14.10 -3.16
C HIS A 283 15.72 -15.31 -2.29
N GLN A 284 15.76 -16.48 -2.92
CA GLN A 284 15.62 -17.73 -2.21
C GLN A 284 16.72 -17.85 -1.13
N HIS A 285 16.35 -18.28 0.07
CA HIS A 285 17.28 -18.53 1.19
C HIS A 285 18.02 -17.32 1.79
N SER A 286 17.61 -16.11 1.46
CA SER A 286 18.31 -14.89 1.91
C SER A 286 17.96 -14.43 3.33
N THR A 287 16.79 -14.80 3.85
CA THR A 287 16.27 -14.31 5.14
C THR A 287 16.12 -15.43 6.18
N SER A 288 16.18 -15.03 7.45
CA SER A 288 16.34 -15.88 8.63
C SER A 288 15.19 -16.87 8.91
N LYS A 289 14.03 -16.77 8.24
CA LYS A 289 12.90 -17.69 8.43
C LYS A 289 13.24 -19.16 8.11
N ILE A 290 14.25 -19.39 7.27
CA ILE A 290 14.65 -20.74 6.81
C ILE A 290 15.62 -21.44 7.79
N GLN A 291 16.31 -20.71 8.67
CA GLN A 291 17.43 -21.29 9.44
C GLN A 291 17.03 -22.01 10.75
N ARG A 292 15.75 -21.96 11.18
CA ARG A 292 15.38 -22.37 12.56
C ARG A 292 14.49 -23.62 12.74
N LYS A 293 14.02 -24.34 11.71
CA LYS A 293 13.39 -25.69 11.84
C LYS A 293 12.98 -26.29 10.47
N PRO A 294 12.84 -27.64 10.33
CA PRO A 294 12.41 -28.31 9.10
C PRO A 294 10.90 -28.27 8.86
N ILE A 295 10.16 -27.41 9.57
CA ILE A 295 8.78 -27.11 9.22
C ILE A 295 8.88 -26.11 8.08
N ARG A 296 8.29 -26.42 6.92
CA ARG A 296 8.13 -25.51 5.76
C ARG A 296 7.23 -24.31 6.13
N ARG A 297 7.61 -23.52 7.14
CA ARG A 297 7.01 -22.24 7.48
C ARG A 297 7.63 -21.19 6.56
N GLY A 298 6.76 -20.44 5.87
CA GLY A 298 7.00 -19.29 5.00
C GLY A 298 8.40 -19.12 4.40
N LEU A 299 8.53 -19.27 3.07
CA LEU A 299 9.74 -18.87 2.33
C LEU A 299 9.96 -17.34 2.32
N GLY A 300 9.14 -16.58 3.05
CA GLY A 300 9.20 -15.13 3.12
C GLY A 300 8.74 -14.49 1.82
N LEU A 301 9.38 -13.39 1.45
CA LEU A 301 9.02 -12.64 0.24
C LEU A 301 9.16 -13.47 -1.04
N HIS A 302 10.07 -14.45 -1.10
CA HIS A 302 10.21 -15.35 -2.24
C HIS A 302 8.92 -16.17 -2.51
N ALA A 303 8.31 -16.77 -1.47
CA ALA A 303 7.03 -17.49 -1.60
C ALA A 303 5.90 -16.57 -2.08
N ALA A 304 5.89 -15.32 -1.58
CA ALA A 304 4.93 -14.34 -2.05
C ALA A 304 5.13 -14.08 -3.56
N MET A 305 6.36 -13.93 -4.04
CA MET A 305 6.60 -13.70 -5.47
C MET A 305 6.19 -14.90 -6.34
N GLU A 306 6.45 -16.14 -5.90
CA GLU A 306 5.97 -17.36 -6.57
C GLU A 306 4.43 -17.37 -6.67
N CYS A 307 3.75 -17.02 -5.57
CA CYS A 307 2.29 -16.95 -5.54
C CYS A 307 1.74 -15.86 -6.46
N ALA A 308 2.37 -14.68 -6.49
CA ALA A 308 2.01 -13.61 -7.40
C ALA A 308 2.14 -14.05 -8.86
N HIS A 309 3.20 -14.76 -9.22
CA HIS A 309 3.38 -15.31 -10.56
C HIS A 309 2.29 -16.31 -10.94
N LYS A 310 1.91 -17.22 -10.02
CA LYS A 310 0.80 -18.18 -10.25
C LYS A 310 -0.54 -17.48 -10.52
N LEU A 311 -0.75 -16.31 -9.92
CA LEU A 311 -1.92 -15.44 -10.16
C LEU A 311 -1.78 -14.58 -11.43
N LYS A 312 -0.68 -14.72 -12.19
CA LYS A 312 -0.30 -13.84 -13.30
C LYS A 312 -0.20 -12.36 -12.88
N GLY A 313 0.06 -12.12 -11.61
CA GLY A 313 0.11 -10.80 -11.00
C GLY A 313 1.48 -10.14 -11.14
N LEU A 314 1.48 -8.82 -11.12
CA LEU A 314 2.65 -7.96 -11.01
C LEU A 314 2.78 -7.51 -9.55
N VAL A 315 3.98 -7.64 -8.97
CA VAL A 315 4.28 -7.07 -7.66
C VAL A 315 5.02 -5.76 -7.86
N VAL A 316 4.56 -4.72 -7.18
CA VAL A 316 5.18 -3.40 -7.13
C VAL A 316 5.54 -3.10 -5.68
N ILE A 317 6.79 -2.72 -5.45
CA ILE A 317 7.30 -2.48 -4.09
C ILE A 317 7.90 -1.09 -3.99
N THR A 318 7.57 -0.44 -2.90
CA THR A 318 8.15 0.83 -2.47
C THR A 318 8.67 0.64 -1.05
N THR A 319 9.95 0.84 -0.82
CA THR A 319 10.53 0.79 0.54
C THR A 319 11.74 1.69 0.62
N SER A 320 12.02 2.29 1.79
CA SER A 320 13.31 2.95 2.06
C SER A 320 13.70 4.02 1.01
N GLY A 321 12.75 4.70 0.33
CA GLY A 321 13.10 5.66 -0.74
C GLY A 321 13.73 4.96 -1.95
N THR A 322 13.24 3.79 -2.32
CA THR A 322 13.68 2.96 -3.44
C THR A 322 12.44 2.49 -4.20
N LEU A 323 12.41 2.69 -5.53
CA LEU A 323 11.21 2.52 -6.37
C LEU A 323 11.23 1.22 -7.20
N CYS A 324 10.05 0.58 -7.21
CA CYS A 324 9.47 -0.39 -8.15
C CYS A 324 10.41 -1.29 -8.94
N ALA A 325 10.35 -2.57 -8.63
CA ALA A 325 10.76 -3.62 -9.53
C ALA A 325 9.70 -4.72 -9.61
N ASN A 326 9.72 -5.46 -10.71
CA ASN A 326 8.99 -6.72 -10.85
C ASN A 326 10.01 -7.85 -10.60
N TYR A 327 9.65 -8.80 -9.73
CA TYR A 327 10.50 -9.94 -9.40
C TYR A 327 10.14 -11.13 -10.30
N ASP A 328 11.12 -11.67 -11.02
CA ASP A 328 10.99 -12.95 -11.69
C ASP A 328 11.41 -14.07 -10.74
N TYR A 329 10.42 -14.71 -10.12
CA TYR A 329 10.66 -15.78 -9.16
C TYR A 329 11.36 -17.00 -9.80
N ALA A 330 11.14 -17.27 -11.09
CA ALA A 330 11.64 -18.48 -11.74
C ALA A 330 13.15 -18.42 -11.97
N SER A 331 13.66 -17.22 -12.24
CA SER A 331 15.09 -16.96 -12.36
C SER A 331 15.73 -16.50 -11.05
N ASP A 332 14.93 -16.26 -10.00
CA ASP A 332 15.36 -15.64 -8.73
C ASP A 332 16.07 -14.30 -8.98
N THR A 333 15.56 -13.51 -9.94
CA THR A 333 16.12 -12.21 -10.32
C THR A 333 15.04 -11.15 -10.43
N PHE A 334 15.43 -9.90 -10.26
CA PHE A 334 14.59 -8.78 -10.63
C PHE A 334 14.72 -8.48 -12.12
N LEU A 335 13.62 -8.05 -12.75
CA LEU A 335 13.68 -7.56 -14.12
C LEU A 335 14.50 -6.26 -14.18
N ASP A 336 15.25 -6.07 -15.27
CA ASP A 336 16.23 -4.98 -15.52
C ASP A 336 15.74 -3.55 -15.25
N ASN A 337 14.43 -3.35 -15.14
CA ASN A 337 13.79 -2.04 -14.99
C ASN A 337 13.68 -1.56 -13.53
N ILE A 338 14.52 -2.06 -12.61
CA ILE A 338 14.60 -1.55 -11.24
C ILE A 338 15.05 -0.09 -11.29
N LYS A 339 14.17 0.85 -10.94
CA LYS A 339 14.56 2.24 -10.78
C LYS A 339 14.56 2.60 -9.32
N VAL A 340 15.70 2.46 -8.67
CA VAL A 340 15.89 3.04 -7.34
C VAL A 340 15.88 4.56 -7.47
N LEU A 341 14.74 5.18 -7.16
CA LEU A 341 14.66 6.63 -6.96
C LEU A 341 15.35 6.95 -5.64
N PHE A 342 16.67 7.04 -5.65
CA PHE A 342 17.36 7.66 -4.54
C PHE A 342 16.87 9.09 -4.43
N SER A 343 16.28 9.43 -3.29
CA SER A 343 16.42 10.79 -2.83
C SER A 343 17.77 10.86 -2.12
N GLU A 344 18.74 11.53 -2.75
CA GLU A 344 20.08 11.78 -2.21
C GLU A 344 20.03 12.40 -0.79
N ASP A 345 18.90 13.01 -0.42
CA ASP A 345 18.66 13.69 0.85
C ASP A 345 17.73 12.94 1.84
N GLN A 346 17.38 11.66 1.61
CA GLN A 346 16.38 10.96 2.45
C GLN A 346 16.97 10.01 3.50
N THR A 347 16.30 10.00 4.66
CA THR A 347 16.51 9.05 5.76
C THR A 347 16.25 7.62 5.29
N ASP A 348 17.13 6.69 5.64
CA ASP A 348 16.97 5.25 5.32
C ASP A 348 15.74 4.60 5.96
N VAL A 349 15.16 5.26 6.96
CA VAL A 349 13.96 4.85 7.70
C VAL A 349 12.70 5.30 6.94
N LEU A 350 12.29 4.53 5.93
CA LEU A 350 10.98 4.71 5.27
C LEU A 350 10.24 3.38 5.21
N SER A 351 8.95 3.44 5.47
CA SER A 351 7.98 2.35 5.43
C SER A 351 7.96 1.57 4.12
N THR A 352 7.32 0.40 4.15
CA THR A 352 7.19 -0.48 3.00
C THR A 352 5.76 -0.54 2.52
N SER A 353 5.58 -0.45 1.20
CA SER A 353 4.33 -0.66 0.47
C SER A 353 4.56 -1.72 -0.59
N ILE A 354 3.71 -2.74 -0.62
CA ILE A 354 3.74 -3.84 -1.58
C ILE A 354 2.37 -3.95 -2.22
N SER A 355 2.30 -3.75 -3.53
CA SER A 355 1.08 -3.82 -4.34
C SER A 355 1.12 -5.06 -5.21
N LEU A 356 0.08 -5.90 -5.15
CA LEU A 356 -0.17 -6.99 -6.08
C LEU A 356 -1.23 -6.56 -7.09
N ILE A 357 -0.91 -6.63 -8.38
CA ILE A 357 -1.78 -6.20 -9.48
C ILE A 357 -2.09 -7.40 -10.35
N MET A 358 -3.35 -7.83 -10.38
CA MET A 358 -3.81 -9.04 -11.09
C MET A 358 -4.82 -8.67 -12.19
N PRO A 359 -4.73 -9.29 -13.38
CA PRO A 359 -5.79 -9.17 -14.38
C PRO A 359 -7.06 -9.88 -13.90
N VAL A 360 -8.23 -9.28 -14.17
CA VAL A 360 -9.57 -9.83 -13.86
C VAL A 360 -10.50 -9.75 -15.05
#